data_AF-A0A6I4IJL6-F1
#
_entry.id   AF-A0A6I4IJL6-F1
#
_cell.length_a   1.000
_cell.length_b   1.000
_cell.length_c   1.000
_cell.angle_alpha   90.00
_cell.angle_beta   90.00
_cell.angle_gamma   90.00
#
_symmetry.space_group_name_H-M   'P 1'
#
loop_
_entity.id
_entity.type
_entity.pdbx_description
1 polymer ?
#
loop_
_entity_poly.entity_id
_entity_poly.type
_entity_poly.pdbx_seq_one_letter_code
_entity_poly.pdbx_strand_id
1 'polypeptide(L)'
;MNDMHLITENEVYKRESEEKFSLKELITLKLPEPVTYTKEDYDWYMTVALEKVDKVTQDRNLLTSKLILEYRWAIREGYNHQLDTALKNRYDYPRNQNTVKGIQSYIERIKKASDEEMKALEVES
;
A
#
# COMPACT_ATOMS: atom_id res chain seq x y z
N MET A 1 19.94 7.81 -20.98
CA MET A 1 19.07 7.04 -20.06
C MET A 1 19.75 7.13 -18.71
N ASN A 2 19.07 7.64 -17.68
CA ASN A 2 19.61 7.54 -16.33
C ASN A 2 19.58 6.06 -15.96
N ASP A 3 20.71 5.53 -15.51
CA ASP A 3 20.79 4.14 -15.06
C ASP A 3 19.97 3.99 -13.78
N MET A 4 18.89 3.22 -13.86
CA MET A 4 18.04 2.91 -12.72
C MET A 4 18.78 1.93 -11.79
N HIS A 5 18.87 2.26 -10.51
CA HIS A 5 19.42 1.39 -9.48
C HIS A 5 18.34 0.44 -8.97
N LEU A 6 18.57 -0.87 -9.15
CA LEU A 6 17.70 -1.90 -8.59
C LEU A 6 17.80 -1.90 -7.06
N ILE A 7 16.66 -1.75 -6.39
CA ILE A 7 16.54 -1.82 -4.93
C ILE A 7 16.13 -3.23 -4.52
N THR A 8 15.07 -3.77 -5.12
CA THR A 8 14.52 -5.09 -4.79
C THR A 8 13.68 -5.62 -5.95
N GLU A 9 13.67 -6.93 -6.13
CA GLU A 9 12.79 -7.60 -7.07
C GLU A 9 12.33 -8.95 -6.52
N ASN A 10 11.04 -9.24 -6.63
CA ASN A 10 10.43 -10.54 -6.32
C ASN A 10 9.36 -10.88 -7.37
N GLU A 11 8.57 -11.93 -7.16
CA GLU A 11 7.55 -12.32 -8.13
C GLU A 11 6.34 -11.36 -8.21
N VAL A 12 6.14 -10.51 -7.20
CA VAL A 12 5.00 -9.58 -7.09
C VAL A 12 5.35 -8.20 -7.63
N TYR A 13 6.57 -7.70 -7.37
CA TYR A 13 6.97 -6.37 -7.78
C TYR A 13 8.49 -6.22 -8.01
N LYS A 14 8.87 -5.09 -8.61
CA LYS A 14 10.24 -4.60 -8.76
C LYS A 14 10.31 -3.14 -8.27
N ARG A 15 11.36 -2.78 -7.53
CA ARG A 15 11.62 -1.42 -7.03
C ARG A 15 12.95 -0.92 -7.55
N GLU A 16 12.95 0.28 -8.09
CA GLU A 16 14.12 0.93 -8.67
C GLU A 16 14.15 2.41 -8.29
N SER A 17 15.34 3.02 -8.27
CA SER A 17 15.50 4.47 -8.07
C SER A 17 16.57 5.05 -8.96
N GLU A 18 16.41 6.32 -9.35
CA GLU A 18 17.39 7.06 -10.14
C GLU A 18 18.65 7.42 -9.32
N GLU A 19 18.51 7.53 -8.01
CA GLU A 19 19.60 7.91 -7.10
C GLU A 19 19.78 6.84 -6.01
N LYS A 20 21.04 6.52 -5.69
CA LYS A 20 21.33 5.62 -4.58
C LYS A 20 20.80 6.23 -3.28
N PHE A 21 20.09 5.43 -2.49
CA PHE A 21 19.51 5.80 -1.20
C PHE A 21 18.37 6.83 -1.25
N SER A 22 17.83 7.14 -2.43
CA SER A 22 16.62 7.95 -2.53
C SER A 22 15.39 7.17 -2.06
N LEU A 23 14.48 7.87 -1.38
CA LEU A 23 13.17 7.33 -0.98
C LEU A 23 12.16 7.40 -2.12
N LYS A 24 12.47 8.14 -3.18
CA LYS A 24 11.69 8.21 -4.41
C LYS A 24 12.05 7.03 -5.29
N GLU A 25 11.03 6.27 -5.66
CA GLU A 25 11.20 5.00 -6.33
C GLU A 25 10.18 4.83 -7.45
N LEU A 26 10.60 4.16 -8.51
CA LEU A 26 9.70 3.56 -9.48
C LEU A 26 9.41 2.12 -9.05
N ILE A 27 8.13 1.81 -8.85
CA ILE A 27 7.67 0.49 -8.45
C ILE A 27 6.90 -0.12 -9.63
N THR A 28 7.34 -1.28 -10.10
CA THR A 28 6.61 -2.08 -11.10
C THR A 28 5.88 -3.21 -10.39
N LEU A 29 4.56 -3.14 -10.32
CA LEU A 29 3.69 -4.20 -9.78
C LEU A 29 3.38 -5.17 -10.93
N LYS A 30 3.76 -6.45 -10.80
CA LYS A 30 3.85 -7.39 -11.93
C LYS A 30 2.53 -8.05 -12.33
N LEU A 31 1.55 -8.09 -11.43
CA LEU A 31 0.32 -8.89 -11.58
C LEU A 31 -0.94 -8.03 -11.69
N PRO A 32 -1.98 -8.46 -12.43
CA PRO A 32 -1.92 -9.54 -13.43
C PRO A 32 -1.08 -9.15 -14.64
N GLU A 33 -0.99 -7.84 -14.91
CA GLU A 33 -0.12 -7.23 -15.91
C GLU A 33 0.74 -6.16 -15.23
N PRO A 34 1.95 -5.88 -15.75
CA PRO A 34 2.83 -4.86 -15.19
C PRO A 34 2.19 -3.47 -15.14
N VAL A 35 2.17 -2.87 -13.96
CA VAL A 35 1.73 -1.48 -13.71
C VAL A 35 2.84 -0.74 -12.98
N THR A 36 3.21 0.44 -13.47
CA THR A 36 4.18 1.31 -12.82
C THR A 36 3.51 2.27 -11.84
N TYR A 37 4.19 2.51 -10.72
CA TYR A 37 3.79 3.44 -9.67
C TYR A 37 5.00 4.25 -9.23
N THR A 38 4.92 5.57 -9.33
CA THR A 38 5.94 6.47 -8.77
C THR A 38 5.64 6.68 -7.30
N LYS A 39 6.47 6.10 -6.44
CA LYS A 39 6.43 6.32 -5.01
C LYS A 39 7.26 7.55 -4.68
N GLU A 40 6.60 8.59 -4.18
CA GLU A 40 7.27 9.79 -3.68
C GLU A 40 7.86 9.57 -2.26
N ASP A 41 8.75 10.46 -1.83
CA ASP A 41 9.44 10.38 -0.53
C ASP A 41 8.47 10.34 0.66
N TYR A 42 7.39 11.12 0.57
CA TYR A 42 6.37 11.20 1.61
C TYR A 42 5.44 9.98 1.64
N ASP A 43 5.47 9.12 0.62
CA ASP A 43 4.56 7.98 0.50
C ASP A 43 5.07 6.75 1.24
N TRP A 44 5.22 6.88 2.55
CA TRP A 44 5.56 5.76 3.41
C TRP A 44 4.45 4.70 3.48
N TYR A 45 3.21 5.04 3.13
CA TYR A 45 2.08 4.10 3.06
C TYR A 45 2.34 2.96 2.06
N MET A 46 2.97 3.29 0.93
CA MET A 46 3.37 2.28 -0.05
C MET A 46 4.44 1.34 0.51
N THR A 47 5.44 1.87 1.24
CA THR A 47 6.45 1.04 1.91
C THR A 47 5.78 0.05 2.87
N VAL A 48 4.87 0.51 3.73
CA VAL A 48 4.16 -0.35 4.68
C VAL A 48 3.30 -1.40 3.96
N ALA A 49 2.65 -1.03 2.86
CA ALA A 49 1.88 -1.97 2.04
C ALA A 49 2.79 -3.09 1.51
N LEU A 50 3.94 -2.75 0.92
CA LEU A 50 4.88 -3.73 0.38
C LEU A 50 5.50 -4.62 1.46
N GLU A 51 5.86 -4.08 2.62
CA GLU A 51 6.39 -4.87 3.74
C GLU A 51 5.36 -5.87 4.30
N LYS A 52 4.06 -5.56 4.18
CA LYS A 52 2.98 -6.49 4.52
C LYS A 52 2.74 -7.52 3.42
N VAL A 53 2.84 -7.13 2.15
CA VAL A 53 2.79 -8.02 0.99
C VAL A 53 3.93 -9.05 1.03
N ASP A 54 5.13 -8.65 1.43
CA ASP A 54 6.28 -9.56 1.57
C ASP A 54 6.05 -10.65 2.64
N LYS A 55 5.23 -10.37 3.65
CA LYS A 55 4.88 -11.33 4.70
C LYS A 55 3.80 -12.33 4.28
N VAL A 56 3.16 -12.15 3.12
CA VAL A 56 2.15 -13.09 2.59
C VAL A 56 2.86 -14.25 1.90
N THR A 57 2.67 -15.47 2.41
CA THR A 57 3.33 -16.68 1.90
C THR A 57 2.42 -17.58 1.06
N GLN A 58 1.10 -17.33 1.07
CA GLN A 58 0.08 -18.12 0.36
C GLN A 58 -0.69 -17.24 -0.62
N ASP A 59 -1.19 -17.85 -1.70
CA ASP A 59 -2.02 -17.21 -2.73
C ASP A 59 -1.40 -15.92 -3.32
N ARG A 60 -0.06 -15.89 -3.44
CA ARG A 60 0.69 -14.70 -3.86
C ARG A 60 0.31 -14.22 -5.28
N ASN A 61 -0.22 -15.11 -6.11
CA ASN A 61 -0.79 -14.78 -7.42
C ASN A 61 -2.02 -13.85 -7.35
N LEU A 62 -2.64 -13.70 -6.17
CA LEU A 62 -3.76 -12.78 -5.94
C LEU A 62 -3.30 -11.37 -5.50
N LEU A 63 -2.00 -11.16 -5.26
CA LEU A 63 -1.40 -9.86 -4.92
C LEU A 63 -1.27 -8.98 -6.17
N THR A 64 -2.41 -8.65 -6.78
CA THR A 64 -2.51 -7.82 -7.97
C THR A 64 -2.14 -6.36 -7.68
N SER A 65 -1.74 -5.63 -8.73
CA SER A 65 -1.49 -4.19 -8.68
C SER A 65 -2.66 -3.44 -8.07
N LYS A 66 -3.89 -3.78 -8.48
CA LYS A 66 -5.12 -3.24 -7.89
C LYS A 66 -5.18 -3.46 -6.38
N LEU A 67 -5.00 -4.70 -5.91
CA LEU A 67 -5.08 -5.02 -4.48
C LEU A 67 -4.02 -4.27 -3.67
N ILE A 68 -2.80 -4.19 -4.17
CA ILE A 68 -1.68 -3.50 -3.48
C ILE A 68 -1.95 -1.99 -3.41
N LEU A 69 -2.43 -1.39 -4.50
CA LEU A 69 -2.75 0.04 -4.54
C LEU A 69 -3.96 0.38 -3.65
N GLU A 70 -4.99 -0.47 -3.63
CA GLU A 70 -6.13 -0.34 -2.71
C GLU A 70 -5.69 -0.50 -1.25
N TYR A 71 -4.74 -1.40 -0.97
CA TYR A 71 -4.21 -1.55 0.37
C TYR A 71 -3.40 -0.33 0.82
N ARG A 72 -2.54 0.20 -0.05
CA ARG A 72 -1.82 1.45 0.19
C ARG A 72 -2.77 2.62 0.42
N TRP A 73 -3.86 2.71 -0.34
CA TRP A 73 -4.93 3.69 -0.10
C TRP A 73 -5.55 3.51 1.29
N ALA A 74 -5.94 2.28 1.66
CA ALA A 74 -6.53 2.01 2.96
C ALA A 74 -5.59 2.31 4.14
N ILE A 75 -4.27 2.14 3.98
CA ILE A 75 -3.28 2.54 4.99
C ILE A 75 -3.24 4.07 5.10
N ARG A 76 -3.25 4.79 3.97
CA ARG A 76 -3.30 6.27 3.96
C ARG A 76 -4.56 6.79 4.66
N GLU A 77 -5.74 6.28 4.33
CA GLU A 77 -6.99 6.72 4.97
C GLU A 77 -7.03 6.34 6.45
N GLY A 78 -6.58 5.12 6.78
CA GLY A 78 -6.43 4.65 8.15
C GLY A 78 -5.62 5.62 9.02
N TYR A 79 -4.56 6.19 8.46
CA TYR A 79 -3.72 7.17 9.12
C TYR A 79 -4.32 8.60 9.08
N ASN A 80 -4.59 9.15 7.89
CA ASN A 80 -4.98 10.55 7.71
C ASN A 80 -6.29 10.91 8.42
N HIS A 81 -7.25 9.99 8.39
CA HIS A 81 -8.57 10.15 8.98
C HIS A 81 -8.69 9.42 10.33
N GLN A 82 -7.57 8.89 10.84
CA GLN A 82 -7.51 8.15 12.12
C GLN A 82 -8.48 6.96 12.18
N LEU A 83 -8.82 6.36 11.03
CA LEU A 83 -9.73 5.21 10.93
C LEU A 83 -9.06 3.89 11.40
N ASP A 84 -7.73 3.88 11.54
CA ASP A 84 -7.01 2.85 12.26
C ASP A 84 -6.16 3.45 13.38
N THR A 85 -6.62 3.28 14.61
CA THR A 85 -5.90 3.73 15.83
C THR A 85 -4.50 3.12 16.01
N ALA A 86 -4.18 2.04 15.29
CA ALA A 86 -2.84 1.46 15.28
C ALA A 86 -1.86 2.23 14.38
N LEU A 87 -2.33 3.06 13.44
CA LEU A 87 -1.50 3.83 12.51
C LEU A 87 -1.32 5.26 13.00
N LYS A 88 -0.23 5.55 13.71
CA LYS A 88 0.06 6.89 14.27
C LYS A 88 1.28 7.56 13.66
N ASN A 89 2.16 6.80 13.01
CA ASN A 89 3.34 7.30 12.31
C ASN A 89 3.86 6.26 11.30
N ARG A 90 4.93 6.63 10.59
CA ARG A 90 5.54 5.80 9.53
C ARG A 90 6.14 4.46 9.95
N TYR A 91 6.27 4.21 11.25
CA TYR A 91 6.79 2.96 11.82
C TYR A 91 5.67 2.01 12.27
N ASP A 92 4.42 2.45 12.15
CA ASP A 92 3.27 1.64 12.51
C ASP A 92 2.76 0.82 11.32
N TYR A 93 2.06 -0.28 11.64
CA TYR A 93 1.54 -1.22 10.66
C TYR A 93 0.07 -1.51 10.90
N PRO A 94 -0.71 -1.75 9.82
CA PRO A 94 -2.08 -2.20 9.96
C PRO A 94 -2.12 -3.56 10.66
N ARG A 95 -3.04 -3.70 11.62
CA ARG A 95 -3.23 -4.93 12.41
C ARG A 95 -4.11 -5.94 11.69
N ASN A 96 -3.71 -6.34 10.49
CA ASN A 96 -4.33 -7.44 9.74
C ASN A 96 -3.43 -8.67 9.65
N GLN A 97 -4.05 -9.83 9.41
CA GLN A 97 -3.33 -11.07 9.11
C GLN A 97 -2.48 -10.91 7.84
N ASN A 98 -1.32 -11.57 7.82
CA ASN A 98 -0.41 -11.59 6.65
C ASN A 98 -0.89 -12.61 5.61
N THR A 99 -2.15 -12.47 5.18
CA THR A 99 -2.78 -13.27 4.13
C THR A 99 -3.47 -12.34 3.15
N VAL A 100 -3.72 -12.80 1.92
CA VAL A 100 -4.49 -12.03 0.92
C VAL A 100 -5.85 -11.63 1.49
N LYS A 101 -6.54 -12.58 2.13
CA LYS A 101 -7.82 -12.32 2.80
C LYS A 101 -7.71 -11.29 3.92
N GLY A 102 -6.63 -11.34 4.71
CA GLY A 102 -6.38 -10.35 5.76
C GLY A 102 -6.21 -8.94 5.21
N ILE A 103 -5.52 -8.79 4.07
CA ILE A 103 -5.38 -7.52 3.36
C ILE A 103 -6.74 -7.04 2.82
N GLN A 104 -7.51 -7.91 2.17
CA GLN A 104 -8.83 -7.58 1.64
C GLN A 104 -9.80 -7.12 2.74
N SER A 105 -9.89 -7.87 3.84
CA SER A 105 -10.75 -7.50 4.98
C SER A 105 -10.32 -6.18 5.63
N TYR A 106 -9.02 -5.86 5.63
CA TYR A 106 -8.56 -4.56 6.09
C TYR A 106 -9.05 -3.42 5.19
N ILE A 107 -8.92 -3.57 3.86
CA ILE A 107 -9.39 -2.59 2.88
C ILE A 107 -10.89 -2.34 3.05
N GLU A 108 -11.69 -3.41 3.14
CA GLU A 108 -13.15 -3.32 3.33
C GLU A 108 -13.52 -2.54 4.60
N ARG A 109 -12.83 -2.83 5.72
CA ARG A 109 -13.06 -2.13 6.99
C ARG A 109 -12.79 -0.63 6.87
N ILE A 110 -11.66 -0.24 6.29
CA ILE A 110 -11.30 1.17 6.13
C ILE A 110 -12.24 1.87 5.16
N LYS A 111 -12.58 1.23 4.05
CA LYS A 111 -13.53 1.77 3.07
C LYS A 111 -14.88 2.05 3.70
N LYS A 112 -15.41 1.09 4.47
CA LYS A 112 -16.67 1.27 5.20
C LYS A 112 -16.61 2.47 6.16
N ALA A 113 -15.52 2.59 6.93
CA ALA A 113 -15.36 3.70 7.87
C ALA A 113 -15.25 5.07 7.17
N SER A 114 -14.54 5.13 6.05
CA SER A 114 -14.43 6.33 5.21
C SER A 114 -15.78 6.71 4.57
N ASP A 115 -16.54 5.74 4.06
CA ASP A 115 -17.88 5.97 3.52
C ASP A 115 -18.85 6.48 4.61
N GLU A 116 -18.69 6.04 5.86
CA GLU A 116 -19.48 6.52 7.02
C GLU A 116 -19.12 7.96 7.40
N GLU A 117 -17.83 8.32 7.41
CA GLU A 117 -17.35 9.68 7.66
C GLU A 117 -17.88 10.66 6.60
N MET A 118 -17.80 10.31 5.31
CA MET A 118 -18.30 11.14 4.21
C MET A 118 -19.81 11.38 4.31
N LYS A 119 -20.60 10.36 4.64
CA LYS A 119 -22.04 10.51 4.84
C LYS A 119 -22.38 11.42 6.01
N ALA A 120 -21.60 11.37 7.10
CA ALA A 120 -21.82 12.25 8.24
C ALA A 120 -21.60 13.73 7.84
N LEU A 121 -20.56 14.01 7.06
CA LEU A 121 -20.27 15.35 6.56
C LEU A 121 -21.35 15.89 5.61
N GLU A 122 -21.95 15.04 4.77
CA GLU A 122 -23.04 15.44 3.86
C GLU A 122 -24.36 15.73 4.60
N VAL A 123 -24.59 15.10 5.76
CA VAL A 123 -25.79 15.35 6.59
C VAL A 123 -25.66 16.64 7.41
N GLU A 124 -24.42 17.04 7.74
CA GLU A 124 -24.11 18.25 8.51
C GLU A 124 -24.00 19.52 7.64
N SER A 125 -23.96 19.39 6.32
CA SER A 125 -23.88 20.49 5.33
C SER A 125 -25.24 20.97 4.85
#